data_AF-A0A357CZS1-F1
#
_entry.id   AF-A0A357CZS1-F1
#
_cell.length_a   1.000
_cell.length_b   1.000
_cell.length_c   1.000
_cell.angle_alpha   90.00
_cell.angle_beta   90.00
_cell.angle_gamma   90.00
#
_symmetry.space_group_name_H-M   'P 1'
#
loop_
_entity.id
_entity.type
_entity.pdbx_description
1 polymer ?
#
loop_
_entity_poly.entity_id
_entity_poly.type
_entity_poly.pdbx_seq_one_letter_code
_entity_poly.pdbx_strand_id
1 'polypeptide(L)'
;MYAKSWSRRRSFNSLIADVLNGMRVVKSFSREDDEMKRFDKRSKLSADADADIGIKSAKIFPMLFFLLKIGSYIVWGIGGWQVMKGTGGMDYAKLATFIAYFGLIYGPLEFLADVSNWWSECLNSLQRLFEITDANVEVKECENPVTLDKVKGDVEFRNVSFSYIENRKVIDNISFEVPSGSTLGIVGHTGAGKST
;
A
#
# COMPACT_ATOMS: atom_id res chain seq x y z
N MET A 1 -9.32 7.06 -9.10
CA MET A 1 -9.47 5.92 -10.03
C MET A 1 -8.62 4.74 -9.61
N TYR A 2 -7.29 4.92 -9.55
CA TYR A 2 -6.35 3.94 -9.01
C TYR A 2 -6.77 3.39 -7.64
N ALA A 3 -7.24 4.24 -6.71
CA ALA A 3 -7.73 3.81 -5.39
C ALA A 3 -8.79 2.68 -5.44
N LYS A 4 -9.66 2.68 -6.46
CA LYS A 4 -10.70 1.65 -6.65
C LYS A 4 -10.09 0.33 -7.14
N SER A 5 -9.12 0.37 -8.05
CA SER A 5 -8.34 -0.82 -8.46
C SER A 5 -7.53 -1.36 -7.28
N TRP A 6 -6.80 -0.51 -6.54
CA TRP A 6 -6.04 -0.91 -5.35
C TRP A 6 -6.92 -1.59 -4.29
N SER A 7 -8.13 -1.08 -4.02
CA SER A 7 -9.08 -1.71 -3.09
C SER A 7 -9.54 -3.08 -3.58
N ARG A 8 -9.90 -3.20 -4.87
CA ARG A 8 -10.34 -4.48 -5.47
C ARG A 8 -9.21 -5.52 -5.48
N ARG A 9 -7.99 -5.10 -5.82
CA ARG A 9 -6.81 -5.97 -5.83
C ARG A 9 -6.40 -6.42 -4.42
N ARG A 10 -6.46 -5.55 -3.42
CA ARG A 10 -6.28 -5.92 -2.00
C ARG A 10 -7.31 -6.96 -1.55
N SER A 11 -8.59 -6.73 -1.86
CA SER A 11 -9.66 -7.69 -1.51
C SER A 11 -9.49 -9.04 -2.21
N PHE A 12 -9.02 -9.06 -3.45
CA PHE A 12 -8.74 -10.30 -4.19
C PHE A 12 -7.56 -11.06 -3.59
N ASN A 13 -6.45 -10.38 -3.30
CA ASN A 13 -5.29 -11.00 -2.66
C ASN A 13 -5.61 -11.53 -1.26
N SER A 14 -6.43 -10.80 -0.49
CA SER A 14 -6.91 -11.27 0.82
C SER A 14 -7.71 -12.57 0.69
N LEU A 15 -8.62 -12.66 -0.29
CA LEU A 15 -9.38 -13.89 -0.53
C LEU A 15 -8.46 -15.07 -0.84
N ILE A 16 -7.45 -14.87 -1.70
CA ILE A 16 -6.47 -15.90 -2.02
C ILE A 16 -5.71 -16.35 -0.77
N ALA A 17 -5.22 -15.39 0.02
CA ALA A 17 -4.51 -15.68 1.25
C ALA A 17 -5.38 -16.49 2.23
N ASP A 18 -6.64 -16.10 2.43
CA ASP A 18 -7.58 -16.79 3.30
C ASP A 18 -7.85 -18.23 2.84
N VAL A 19 -8.09 -18.43 1.54
CA VAL A 19 -8.36 -19.76 0.95
C VAL A 19 -7.13 -20.66 1.01
N LEU A 20 -5.93 -20.12 0.75
CA LEU A 20 -4.69 -20.89 0.80
C LEU A 20 -4.34 -21.32 2.24
N ASN A 21 -4.44 -20.38 3.20
CA ASN A 21 -4.22 -20.70 4.61
C ASN A 21 -5.29 -21.65 5.15
N GLY A 22 -6.54 -21.52 4.69
CA GLY A 22 -7.68 -22.33 5.09
C GLY A 22 -7.94 -23.57 4.23
N MET A 23 -7.01 -23.95 3.33
CA MET A 23 -7.30 -24.93 2.27
C MET A 23 -7.77 -26.28 2.81
N ARG A 24 -7.20 -26.73 3.93
CA ARG A 24 -7.62 -27.98 4.60
C ARG A 24 -9.09 -27.92 5.05
N VAL A 25 -9.57 -26.76 5.51
CA VAL A 25 -10.97 -26.54 5.92
C VAL A 25 -11.88 -26.52 4.70
N VAL A 26 -11.48 -25.84 3.62
CA VAL A 26 -12.25 -25.81 2.37
C VAL A 26 -12.44 -27.24 1.83
N LYS A 27 -11.37 -28.04 1.84
CA LYS A 27 -11.40 -29.46 1.43
C LYS A 27 -12.24 -30.34 2.38
N SER A 28 -12.16 -30.14 3.70
CA SER A 28 -12.92 -30.96 4.65
C SER A 28 -14.43 -30.75 4.56
N PHE A 29 -14.87 -29.58 4.10
CA PHE A 29 -16.28 -29.24 3.89
C PHE A 29 -16.72 -29.35 2.43
N SER A 30 -15.86 -29.82 1.52
CA SER A 30 -16.11 -29.95 0.08
C SER A 30 -16.70 -28.67 -0.56
N ARG A 31 -16.15 -27.50 -0.20
CA ARG A 31 -16.64 -26.17 -0.62
C ARG A 31 -15.80 -25.52 -1.73
N GLU A 32 -15.05 -26.30 -2.49
CA GLU A 32 -14.17 -25.77 -3.54
C GLU A 32 -14.93 -24.98 -4.61
N ASP A 33 -16.10 -25.47 -5.04
CA ASP A 33 -16.90 -24.81 -6.07
C ASP A 33 -17.44 -23.44 -5.62
N ASP A 34 -17.80 -23.33 -4.33
CA ASP A 34 -18.25 -22.07 -3.75
C ASP A 34 -17.10 -21.06 -3.66
N GLU A 35 -15.90 -21.50 -3.26
CA GLU A 35 -14.71 -20.65 -3.26
C GLU A 35 -14.26 -20.27 -4.67
N MET A 36 -14.38 -21.17 -5.67
CA MET A 36 -14.13 -20.84 -7.08
C MET A 36 -15.10 -19.76 -7.59
N LYS A 37 -16.40 -19.83 -7.25
CA LYS A 37 -17.36 -18.77 -7.61
C LYS A 37 -17.01 -17.43 -6.95
N ARG A 38 -16.57 -17.44 -5.68
CA ARG A 38 -16.11 -16.23 -4.98
C ARG A 38 -14.86 -15.65 -5.64
N PHE A 39 -13.92 -16.50 -6.02
CA PHE A 39 -12.71 -16.14 -6.73
C PHE A 39 -13.03 -15.48 -8.07
N ASP A 40 -13.85 -16.12 -8.90
CA ASP A 40 -14.21 -15.62 -10.23
C ASP A 40 -14.87 -14.24 -10.16
N LYS A 41 -15.82 -14.07 -9.24
CA LYS A 41 -16.47 -12.77 -8.99
C LYS A 41 -15.46 -11.67 -8.61
N ARG A 42 -14.53 -11.95 -7.69
CA ARG A 42 -13.54 -10.96 -7.23
C ARG A 42 -12.46 -10.69 -8.27
N SER A 43 -12.02 -11.72 -8.98
CA SER A 43 -11.07 -11.63 -10.09
C SER A 43 -11.63 -10.74 -11.20
N LYS A 44 -12.88 -10.99 -11.64
CA LYS A 44 -13.55 -10.17 -12.64
C LYS A 44 -13.69 -8.71 -12.22
N LEU A 45 -14.07 -8.44 -10.98
CA LEU A 45 -14.13 -7.07 -10.47
C LEU A 45 -12.76 -6.37 -10.50
N SER A 46 -11.68 -7.09 -10.19
CA SER A 46 -10.31 -6.55 -10.29
C SER A 46 -9.93 -6.30 -11.76
N ALA A 47 -10.16 -7.26 -12.64
CA ALA A 47 -9.90 -7.16 -14.07
C ALA A 47 -10.67 -6.00 -14.72
N ASP A 48 -11.95 -5.82 -14.39
CA ASP A 48 -12.77 -4.70 -14.88
C ASP A 48 -12.24 -3.34 -14.41
N ALA A 49 -11.70 -3.26 -13.18
CA ALA A 49 -11.10 -2.01 -12.68
C ALA A 49 -9.78 -1.69 -13.38
N ASP A 50 -8.96 -2.71 -13.64
CA ASP A 50 -7.70 -2.56 -14.35
C ASP A 50 -7.94 -2.24 -15.83
N ALA A 51 -8.96 -2.84 -16.44
CA ALA A 51 -9.39 -2.52 -17.80
C ALA A 51 -9.90 -1.07 -17.91
N ASP A 52 -10.68 -0.58 -16.94
CA ASP A 52 -11.11 0.84 -16.91
C ASP A 52 -9.89 1.77 -16.86
N ILE A 53 -8.87 1.44 -16.05
CA ILE A 53 -7.59 2.17 -15.99
C ILE A 53 -6.89 2.12 -17.34
N GLY A 54 -6.72 0.94 -17.93
CA GLY A 54 -6.09 0.75 -19.22
C GLY A 54 -6.77 1.56 -20.33
N ILE A 55 -8.11 1.55 -20.40
CA ILE A 55 -8.88 2.29 -21.40
C ILE A 55 -8.70 3.80 -21.23
N LYS A 56 -8.66 4.32 -20.00
CA LYS A 56 -8.47 5.77 -19.79
C LYS A 56 -7.04 6.20 -20.07
N SER A 57 -6.04 5.44 -19.65
CA SER A 57 -4.65 5.70 -20.02
C SER A 57 -4.47 5.63 -21.55
N ALA A 58 -5.09 4.64 -22.21
CA ALA A 58 -5.08 4.51 -23.66
C ALA A 58 -5.85 5.62 -24.41
N LYS A 59 -6.58 6.50 -23.71
CA LYS A 59 -7.22 7.68 -24.32
C LYS A 59 -6.42 8.96 -24.10
N ILE A 60 -5.86 9.13 -22.90
CA ILE A 60 -5.16 10.36 -22.52
C ILE A 60 -3.88 10.55 -23.36
N PHE A 61 -3.03 9.53 -23.44
CA PHE A 61 -1.76 9.65 -24.16
C PHE A 61 -1.95 9.85 -25.67
N PRO A 62 -2.77 9.05 -26.38
CA PRO A 62 -2.98 9.28 -27.82
C PRO A 62 -3.63 10.63 -28.13
N MET A 63 -4.51 11.14 -27.26
CA MET A 63 -5.10 12.48 -27.44
C MET A 63 -4.04 13.58 -27.28
N LEU A 64 -3.13 13.44 -26.31
CA LEU A 64 -2.01 14.35 -26.12
C LEU A 64 -1.08 14.34 -27.34
N PHE A 65 -0.69 13.15 -27.82
CA PHE A 65 0.12 13.00 -29.03
C PHE A 65 -0.58 13.57 -30.26
N PHE A 66 -1.88 13.37 -30.39
CA PHE A 66 -2.66 13.89 -31.51
C PHE A 66 -2.66 15.43 -31.55
N LEU A 67 -2.91 16.09 -30.41
CA LEU A 67 -2.85 17.56 -30.31
C LEU A 67 -1.46 18.10 -30.66
N LEU A 68 -0.41 17.44 -30.17
CA LEU A 68 0.96 17.86 -30.44
C LEU A 68 1.36 17.62 -31.91
N LYS A 69 0.90 16.54 -32.55
CA LYS A 69 1.10 16.30 -33.99
C LYS A 69 0.42 17.36 -34.84
N ILE A 70 -0.80 17.78 -34.47
CA ILE A 70 -1.48 18.92 -35.11
C ILE A 70 -0.61 20.19 -34.98
N GLY A 71 -0.10 20.48 -33.79
CA GLY A 71 0.83 21.60 -33.57
C GLY A 71 2.05 21.52 -34.49
N SER A 72 2.67 20.34 -34.62
CA SER A 72 3.80 20.13 -35.52
C SER A 72 3.43 20.36 -36.99
N TYR A 73 2.25 19.94 -37.45
CA TYR A 73 1.79 20.18 -38.82
C TYR A 73 1.51 21.67 -39.09
N ILE A 74 0.97 22.40 -38.11
CA ILE A 74 0.78 23.84 -38.20
C ILE A 74 2.14 24.55 -38.37
N VAL A 75 3.13 24.15 -37.58
CA VAL A 75 4.50 24.68 -37.66
C VAL A 75 5.11 24.40 -39.04
N TRP A 76 4.96 23.17 -39.57
CA TRP A 76 5.40 22.82 -40.92
C TRP A 76 4.70 23.64 -42.01
N GLY A 77 3.38 23.80 -41.91
CA GLY A 77 2.59 24.53 -42.91
C GLY A 77 2.89 26.03 -42.94
N ILE A 78 2.81 26.70 -41.79
CA ILE A 78 3.05 28.13 -41.67
C ILE A 78 4.54 28.45 -41.87
N GLY A 79 5.41 27.69 -41.22
CA GLY A 79 6.86 27.87 -41.31
C GLY A 79 7.38 27.60 -42.72
N GLY A 80 6.92 26.53 -43.36
CA GLY A 80 7.26 26.23 -44.75
C GLY A 80 6.79 27.31 -45.72
N TRP A 81 5.57 27.83 -45.54
CA TRP A 81 5.06 28.94 -46.34
C TRP A 81 5.88 30.23 -46.17
N GLN A 82 6.32 30.55 -44.95
CA GLN A 82 7.18 31.71 -44.68
C GLN A 82 8.55 31.58 -45.33
N VAL A 83 9.15 30.38 -45.31
CA VAL A 83 10.42 30.08 -46.00
C VAL A 83 10.26 30.25 -47.51
N MET A 84 9.19 29.73 -48.11
CA MET A 84 8.92 29.84 -49.55
C MET A 84 8.71 31.29 -50.00
N LYS A 85 8.03 32.11 -49.21
CA LYS A 85 7.80 33.54 -49.52
C LYS A 85 8.95 34.45 -49.10
N GLY A 86 10.00 33.92 -48.46
CA GLY A 86 11.10 34.74 -47.90
C GLY A 86 10.62 35.80 -46.91
N THR A 87 9.47 35.60 -46.27
CA THR A 87 8.83 36.61 -45.41
C THR A 87 9.27 36.42 -43.97
N GLY A 88 9.59 37.52 -43.26
CA GLY A 88 9.91 37.48 -41.83
C GLY A 88 11.29 36.93 -41.46
N GLY A 89 12.22 36.81 -42.42
CA GLY A 89 13.59 36.34 -42.16
C GLY A 89 13.69 34.87 -41.75
N MET A 90 12.65 34.08 -42.04
CA MET A 90 12.59 32.65 -41.80
C MET A 90 13.38 31.91 -42.87
N ASP A 91 14.40 31.15 -42.48
CA ASP A 91 15.13 30.25 -43.36
C ASP A 91 14.88 28.78 -42.97
N TYR A 92 15.32 27.86 -43.83
CA TYR A 92 15.15 26.43 -43.58
C TYR A 92 15.80 25.98 -42.26
N ALA A 93 16.97 26.53 -41.93
CA ALA A 93 17.70 26.17 -40.72
C ALA A 93 16.93 26.56 -39.46
N LYS A 94 16.38 27.78 -39.40
CA LYS A 94 15.54 28.28 -38.31
C LYS A 94 14.28 27.43 -38.13
N LEU A 95 13.62 27.05 -39.24
CA LEU A 95 12.47 26.16 -39.19
C LEU A 95 12.85 24.79 -38.63
N ALA A 96 13.94 24.20 -39.11
CA ALA A 96 14.43 22.90 -38.64
C ALA A 96 14.80 22.94 -37.14
N THR A 97 15.50 23.99 -36.70
CA THR A 97 15.85 24.20 -35.29
C THR A 97 14.61 24.39 -34.42
N PHE A 98 13.62 25.15 -34.89
CA PHE A 98 12.36 25.34 -34.16
C PHE A 98 11.60 24.02 -33.98
N ILE A 99 11.50 23.20 -35.02
CA ILE A 99 10.87 21.87 -34.95
C ILE A 99 11.63 20.97 -33.97
N ALA A 100 12.97 21.01 -33.99
CA ALA A 100 13.78 20.25 -33.04
C ALA A 100 13.51 20.67 -31.59
N TYR A 101 13.44 21.98 -31.30
CA TYR A 101 13.11 22.49 -29.96
C TYR A 101 11.67 22.20 -29.54
N PHE A 102 10.72 22.29 -30.47
CA PHE A 102 9.35 21.86 -30.21
C PHE A 102 9.31 20.37 -29.82
N GLY A 103 10.16 19.56 -30.42
CA GLY A 103 10.33 18.16 -30.05
C GLY A 103 10.90 17.94 -28.65
N LEU A 104 11.77 18.81 -28.16
CA LEU A 104 12.32 18.67 -26.81
C LEU A 104 11.28 18.87 -25.70
N ILE A 105 10.14 19.50 -26.01
CA ILE A 105 9.03 19.69 -25.07
C ILE A 105 8.29 18.37 -24.78
N TYR A 106 8.44 17.34 -25.63
CA TYR A 106 7.78 16.04 -25.46
C TYR A 106 8.13 15.36 -24.12
N GLY A 107 9.42 15.23 -23.83
CA GLY A 107 9.89 14.52 -22.63
C GLY A 107 9.38 15.14 -21.32
N PRO A 108 9.54 16.46 -21.11
CA PRO A 108 9.03 17.13 -19.90
C PRO A 108 7.51 17.04 -19.73
N LEU A 109 6.73 17.09 -20.82
CA LEU A 109 5.27 16.94 -20.74
C LEU A 109 4.85 15.53 -20.32
N GLU A 110 5.51 14.51 -20.86
CA GLU A 110 5.28 13.11 -20.48
C GLU A 110 5.67 12.88 -19.02
N PHE A 111 6.83 13.39 -18.60
CA PHE A 111 7.27 13.35 -17.21
C PHE A 111 6.25 13.98 -16.26
N LEU A 112 5.69 15.15 -16.59
CA LEU A 112 4.67 15.81 -15.77
C LEU A 112 3.35 15.03 -15.71
N ALA A 113 3.00 14.27 -16.74
CA ALA A 113 1.83 13.39 -16.70
C ALA A 113 2.05 12.21 -15.75
N ASP A 114 3.25 11.63 -15.76
CA ASP A 114 3.59 10.45 -14.95
C ASP A 114 3.96 10.79 -13.50
N VAL A 115 4.50 11.98 -13.24
CA VAL A 115 4.94 12.37 -11.89
C VAL A 115 3.80 12.32 -10.88
N SER A 116 2.55 12.55 -11.29
CA SER A 116 1.39 12.46 -10.42
C SER A 116 1.17 11.05 -9.87
N ASN A 117 1.46 10.02 -10.68
CA ASN A 117 1.34 8.62 -10.25
C ASN A 117 2.47 8.28 -9.28
N TRP A 118 3.70 8.63 -9.64
CA TRP A 118 4.87 8.41 -8.79
C TRP A 118 4.73 9.10 -7.42
N TRP A 119 4.29 10.36 -7.41
CA TRP A 119 4.04 11.11 -6.19
C TRP A 119 2.99 10.46 -5.29
N SER A 120 1.93 9.90 -5.89
CA SER A 120 0.87 9.20 -5.14
C SER A 120 1.39 7.93 -4.46
N GLU A 121 2.26 7.17 -5.13
CA GLU A 121 2.90 5.98 -4.56
C GLU A 121 3.90 6.33 -3.45
N CYS A 122 4.69 7.40 -3.64
CA CYS A 122 5.57 7.94 -2.60
C CYS A 122 4.79 8.34 -1.35
N LEU A 123 3.70 9.09 -1.48
CA LEU A 123 2.87 9.49 -0.34
C LEU A 123 2.28 8.29 0.40
N ASN A 124 1.82 7.26 -0.30
CA ASN A 124 1.30 6.05 0.33
C ASN A 124 2.36 5.28 1.12
N SER A 125 3.60 5.28 0.62
CA SER A 125 4.73 4.63 1.28
C SER A 125 5.20 5.43 2.49
N LEU A 126 5.22 6.75 2.39
CA LEU A 126 5.53 7.66 3.50
C LEU A 126 4.53 7.52 4.65
N GLN A 127 3.23 7.42 4.36
CA GLN A 127 2.22 7.21 5.40
C GLN A 127 2.55 5.97 6.25
N ARG A 128 2.90 4.85 5.63
CA ARG A 128 3.26 3.62 6.34
C ARG A 128 4.55 3.74 7.15
N LEU A 129 5.52 4.53 6.68
CA LEU A 129 6.73 4.81 7.45
C LEU A 129 6.44 5.64 8.70
N PHE A 130 5.58 6.65 8.59
CA PHE A 130 5.13 7.43 9.74
C PHE A 130 4.31 6.60 10.72
N GLU A 131 3.44 5.70 10.25
CA GLU A 131 2.73 4.75 11.13
C GLU A 131 3.68 3.90 11.99
N ILE A 132 4.85 3.53 11.47
CA ILE A 132 5.85 2.75 12.21
C ILE A 132 6.68 3.65 13.14
N THR A 133 7.08 4.83 12.67
CA THR A 133 7.98 5.73 13.40
C THR A 133 7.26 6.42 14.56
N ASP A 134 5.97 6.74 14.37
CA ASP A 134 5.11 7.36 15.39
C ASP A 134 4.39 6.31 16.25
N ALA A 135 4.72 5.01 16.10
CA ALA A 135 4.16 3.97 16.93
C ALA A 135 4.57 4.15 18.40
N ASN A 136 3.59 4.28 19.28
CA ASN A 136 3.85 4.39 20.72
C ASN A 136 4.26 3.02 21.30
N VAL A 137 5.33 3.00 22.09
CA VAL A 137 5.76 1.80 22.82
C VAL A 137 4.76 1.48 23.94
N GLU A 138 4.17 0.30 23.91
CA GLU A 138 3.20 -0.15 24.93
C GLU A 138 3.84 -0.40 26.29
N VAL A 139 5.09 -0.89 26.32
CA VAL A 139 5.87 -1.13 27.55
C VAL A 139 7.05 -0.17 27.59
N LYS A 140 6.94 0.88 28.41
CA LYS A 140 8.00 1.85 28.60
C LYS A 140 9.04 1.31 29.58
N GLU A 141 10.31 1.40 29.21
CA GLU A 141 11.39 1.17 30.15
C GLU A 141 11.38 2.25 31.24
N CYS A 142 11.69 1.86 32.48
CA CYS A 142 11.79 2.79 33.59
C CYS A 142 13.06 3.64 33.44
N GLU A 143 13.02 4.93 33.76
CA GLU A 143 14.19 5.83 33.71
C GLU A 143 15.36 5.36 34.58
N ASN A 144 15.06 4.67 35.69
CA ASN A 144 16.03 4.08 36.58
C ASN A 144 15.75 2.57 36.71
N PRO A 145 16.22 1.75 35.76
CA PRO A 145 15.99 0.31 35.80
C PRO A 145 16.81 -0.31 36.93
N VAL A 146 16.17 -1.19 37.70
CA VAL A 146 16.87 -1.95 38.74
C VAL A 146 17.66 -3.07 38.07
N THR A 147 18.98 -3.09 38.24
CA THR A 147 19.84 -4.16 37.76
C THR A 147 19.79 -5.33 38.72
N LEU A 148 19.44 -6.52 38.22
CA LEU A 148 19.37 -7.73 39.04
C LEU A 148 20.66 -8.55 38.89
N ASP A 149 21.59 -8.43 39.85
CA ASP A 149 22.87 -9.17 39.83
C ASP A 149 22.69 -10.66 40.16
N LYS A 150 21.85 -10.97 41.15
CA LYS A 150 21.51 -12.34 41.57
C LYS A 150 20.03 -12.44 41.89
N VAL A 151 19.33 -13.34 41.21
CA VAL A 151 17.90 -13.59 41.42
C VAL A 151 17.74 -14.85 42.27
N LYS A 152 17.10 -14.73 43.44
CA LYS A 152 16.78 -15.87 44.32
C LYS A 152 15.69 -16.78 43.73
N GLY A 153 14.79 -16.21 42.94
CA GLY A 153 13.68 -16.92 42.30
C GLY A 153 12.37 -16.87 43.09
N ASP A 154 12.28 -16.07 44.15
CA ASP A 154 11.01 -15.78 44.82
C ASP A 154 10.17 -14.85 43.91
N VAL A 155 8.93 -15.24 43.62
CA VAL A 155 8.02 -14.48 42.74
C VAL A 155 6.75 -14.13 43.51
N GLU A 156 6.40 -12.85 43.55
CA GLU A 156 5.17 -12.36 44.19
C GLU A 156 4.29 -11.66 43.16
N PHE A 157 3.01 -12.05 43.12
CA PHE A 157 1.95 -11.31 42.46
C PHE A 157 1.14 -10.59 43.54
N ARG A 158 0.95 -9.28 43.37
CA ARG A 158 0.18 -8.45 44.30
C ARG A 158 -0.87 -7.63 43.57
N ASN A 159 -2.14 -7.98 43.74
CA ASN A 159 -3.32 -7.34 43.19
C ASN A 159 -3.22 -7.12 41.67
N VAL A 160 -2.65 -8.09 40.96
CA VAL A 160 -2.36 -7.98 39.53
C VAL A 160 -3.66 -8.06 38.74
N SER A 161 -3.85 -7.11 37.83
CA SER A 161 -4.93 -7.13 36.84
C SER A 161 -4.34 -6.87 35.46
N PHE A 162 -4.79 -7.60 34.44
CA PHE A 162 -4.25 -7.50 33.09
C PHE A 162 -5.36 -7.58 32.03
N SER A 163 -5.19 -6.84 30.93
CA SER A 163 -6.16 -6.71 29.86
C SER A 163 -5.44 -6.46 28.53
N TYR A 164 -5.71 -7.27 27.50
CA TYR A 164 -5.18 -7.01 26.14
C TYR A 164 -5.96 -5.93 25.38
N ILE A 165 -7.23 -5.74 25.74
CA ILE A 165 -8.15 -4.78 25.12
C ILE A 165 -8.71 -3.94 26.25
N GLU A 166 -8.86 -2.64 26.06
CA GLU A 166 -9.52 -1.79 27.06
C GLU A 166 -10.87 -2.40 27.49
N ASN A 167 -11.13 -2.39 28.80
CA ASN A 167 -12.36 -2.90 29.43
C ASN A 167 -12.61 -4.42 29.34
N ARG A 168 -11.63 -5.24 28.95
CA ARG A 168 -11.76 -6.71 28.95
C ARG A 168 -10.66 -7.41 29.75
N LYS A 169 -10.79 -7.36 31.09
CA LYS A 169 -9.85 -7.99 32.02
C LYS A 169 -9.74 -9.49 31.77
N VAL A 170 -8.50 -9.96 31.59
CA VAL A 170 -8.12 -11.37 31.48
C VAL A 170 -7.63 -11.89 32.83
N ILE A 171 -6.90 -11.06 33.56
CA ILE A 171 -6.51 -11.28 34.96
C ILE A 171 -7.20 -10.19 35.77
N ASP A 172 -7.87 -10.54 36.87
CA ASP A 172 -8.55 -9.59 37.75
C ASP A 172 -8.15 -9.82 39.21
N ASN A 173 -7.39 -8.87 39.75
CA ASN A 173 -6.98 -8.77 41.14
C ASN A 173 -6.42 -10.07 41.76
N ILE A 174 -5.42 -10.68 41.11
CA ILE A 174 -4.78 -11.91 41.59
C ILE A 174 -3.57 -11.58 42.48
N SER A 175 -3.48 -12.25 43.64
CA SER A 175 -2.35 -12.17 44.57
C SER A 175 -1.90 -13.56 45.02
N PHE A 176 -0.63 -13.89 44.85
CA PHE A 176 -0.01 -15.12 45.35
C PHE A 176 1.50 -15.01 45.42
N GLU A 177 2.13 -15.86 46.22
CA GLU A 177 3.58 -15.94 46.37
C GLU A 177 4.08 -17.33 45.96
N VAL A 178 5.19 -17.37 45.23
CA VAL A 178 5.89 -18.59 44.79
C VAL A 178 7.31 -18.54 45.35
N PRO A 179 7.59 -19.32 46.40
CA PRO A 179 8.94 -19.41 46.96
C PRO A 179 9.94 -20.00 45.98
N SER A 180 11.19 -19.57 46.07
CA SER A 180 12.30 -20.14 45.33
C SER A 180 12.40 -21.66 45.50
N GLY A 181 12.62 -22.37 44.39
CA GLY A 181 12.70 -23.84 44.36
C GLY A 181 11.35 -24.56 44.37
N SER A 182 10.22 -23.85 44.40
CA SER A 182 8.89 -24.45 44.29
C SER A 182 8.38 -24.52 42.84
N THR A 183 7.41 -25.41 42.59
CA THR A 183 6.76 -25.58 41.28
C THR A 183 5.31 -25.13 41.37
N LEU A 184 4.92 -24.14 40.58
CA LEU A 184 3.52 -23.69 40.47
C LEU A 184 2.84 -24.31 39.25
N GLY A 185 1.71 -24.99 39.46
CA GLY A 185 0.85 -25.48 38.38
C GLY A 185 -0.32 -24.53 38.13
N ILE A 186 -0.38 -23.92 36.93
CA ILE A 186 -1.49 -23.06 36.53
C ILE A 186 -2.49 -23.87 35.69
N VAL A 187 -3.68 -24.11 36.24
CA VAL A 187 -4.76 -24.86 35.59
C VAL A 187 -6.00 -24.01 35.39
N GLY A 188 -6.78 -24.31 34.35
CA GLY A 188 -7.99 -23.57 34.02
C GLY A 188 -8.48 -23.83 32.61
N HIS A 189 -9.71 -23.41 32.31
CA HIS A 189 -10.36 -23.56 31.02
C HIS A 189 -9.58 -22.86 29.88
N THR A 190 -9.76 -23.27 28.63
CA THR A 190 -9.19 -22.57 27.47
C THR A 190 -9.69 -21.13 27.44
N GLY A 191 -8.77 -20.16 27.30
CA GLY A 191 -9.09 -18.73 27.32
C GLY A 191 -9.12 -18.07 28.72
N ALA A 192 -8.83 -18.80 29.80
CA ALA A 192 -8.81 -18.26 31.17
C ALA A 192 -7.56 -17.43 31.55
N GLY A 193 -6.74 -17.00 30.58
CA GLY A 193 -5.55 -16.18 30.88
C GLY A 193 -4.34 -16.93 31.45
N LYS A 194 -4.11 -18.19 31.03
CA LYS A 194 -2.93 -18.95 31.48
C LYS A 194 -1.63 -18.60 30.74
N SER A 195 -1.75 -17.96 29.58
CA SER A 195 -0.63 -17.59 28.69
C SER A 195 -0.44 -16.07 28.58
N THR A 196 -1.22 -15.31 29.37
CA THR A 196 -0.99 -13.89 29.66
C THR A 196 0.07 -13.75 30.72
#